data_AF-A0A7W1JSF7-F1
#
_entry.id   AF-A0A7W1JSF7-F1
#
_cell.length_a   1.000
_cell.length_b   1.000
_cell.length_c   1.000
_cell.angle_alpha   90.00
_cell.angle_beta   90.00
_cell.angle_gamma   90.00
#
_symmetry.space_group_name_H-M   'P 1'
#
loop_
_entity.id
_entity.type
_entity.pdbx_description
1 polymer ?
#
loop_
_entity_poly.entity_id
_entity_poly.type
_entity_poly.pdbx_seq_one_letter_code
_entity_poly.pdbx_strand_id
1 'polypeptide(L)'
;MRTRDRRSPLLREPAPDSMGESVGLGGMRLVVAPAAGRLRHLPPMAFHQGDEWVSAGQALAQVEQGNNLVEVHAPLGARVAGILVRDGEPVAKGQPLVWLDDTPPPEWRGEARASG
;
A
#
# COMPACT_ATOMS: atom_id res chain seq x y z
N MET A 1 -43.55 -18.16 11.61
CA MET A 1 -42.32 -18.90 12.02
C MET A 1 -41.29 -18.72 10.92
N ARG A 2 -40.04 -18.44 11.32
CA ARG A 2 -38.82 -18.04 10.57
C ARG A 2 -38.62 -18.88 9.29
N THR A 3 -38.10 -18.34 8.18
CA THR A 3 -36.67 -18.09 7.97
C THR A 3 -36.39 -17.04 6.87
N ARG A 4 -35.53 -16.07 7.18
CA ARG A 4 -34.84 -15.21 6.20
C ARG A 4 -33.65 -15.99 5.64
N ASP A 5 -33.61 -16.16 4.33
CA ASP A 5 -32.42 -16.61 3.58
C ASP A 5 -31.35 -15.51 3.70
N ARG A 6 -30.33 -15.74 4.54
CA ARG A 6 -29.13 -14.90 4.61
C ARG A 6 -28.19 -15.37 3.49
N ARG A 7 -28.26 -14.74 2.33
CA ARG A 7 -27.18 -14.79 1.35
C ARG A 7 -26.05 -13.88 1.81
N SER A 8 -25.11 -14.46 2.55
CA SER A 8 -23.80 -13.89 2.80
C SER A 8 -23.07 -13.77 1.45
N PRO A 9 -22.64 -12.58 0.99
CA PRO A 9 -21.70 -12.51 -0.10
C PRO A 9 -20.36 -13.01 0.42
N LEU A 10 -19.84 -14.03 -0.27
CA LEU A 10 -18.53 -14.62 -0.05
C LEU A 10 -17.48 -13.50 -0.03
N LEU A 11 -16.65 -13.53 1.02
CA LEU A 11 -15.42 -12.77 1.11
C LEU A 11 -14.63 -13.03 -0.18
N ARG A 12 -14.52 -12.02 -1.06
CA ARG A 12 -13.68 -12.11 -2.25
C ARG A 12 -12.24 -12.03 -1.74
N GLU A 13 -11.58 -13.18 -1.67
CA GLU A 13 -10.14 -13.24 -1.43
C GLU A 13 -9.44 -12.37 -2.49
N PRO A 14 -8.60 -11.40 -2.09
CA PRO A 14 -7.88 -10.57 -3.06
C PRO A 14 -6.92 -11.45 -3.85
N ALA A 15 -7.01 -11.37 -5.18
CA ALA A 15 -6.20 -12.15 -6.09
C ALA A 15 -4.69 -11.90 -5.86
N PRO A 16 -3.84 -12.94 -5.92
CA PRO A 16 -2.42 -12.86 -5.59
C PRO A 16 -1.55 -12.02 -6.56
N ASP A 17 -2.13 -11.43 -7.61
CA ASP A 17 -1.38 -10.73 -8.67
C ASP A 17 -1.45 -9.19 -8.60
N SER A 18 -1.90 -8.63 -7.48
CA SER A 18 -1.90 -7.18 -7.24
C SER A 18 -0.85 -6.73 -6.23
N MET A 19 0.27 -7.45 -6.15
CA MET A 19 1.49 -6.92 -5.53
C MET A 19 2.30 -6.22 -6.61
N GLY A 20 2.40 -4.90 -6.55
CA GLY A 20 3.36 -4.18 -7.38
C GLY A 20 4.76 -4.76 -7.14
N GLU A 21 5.38 -5.31 -8.19
CA GLU A 21 6.72 -5.89 -8.10
C GLU A 21 7.70 -4.85 -7.55
N SER A 22 8.39 -5.21 -6.47
CA SER A 22 9.24 -4.30 -5.70
C SER A 22 10.72 -4.64 -5.91
N VAL A 23 11.50 -3.74 -6.51
CA VAL A 23 12.96 -3.85 -6.59
C VAL A 23 13.57 -3.24 -5.33
N GLY A 24 14.41 -3.99 -4.60
CA GLY A 24 14.99 -3.57 -3.32
C GLY A 24 16.51 -3.41 -3.35
N LEU A 25 16.98 -2.19 -3.11
CA LEU A 25 18.34 -1.90 -2.62
C LEU A 25 18.18 -1.72 -1.11
N GLY A 26 18.99 -2.37 -0.27
CA GLY A 26 18.72 -2.52 1.18
C GLY A 26 18.13 -1.27 1.87
N GLY A 27 16.99 -1.44 2.55
CA GLY A 27 16.22 -0.35 3.17
C GLY A 27 15.14 0.25 2.26
N MET A 28 15.31 0.22 0.95
CA MET A 28 14.43 0.90 -0.02
C MET A 28 13.54 -0.07 -0.77
N ARG A 29 12.25 0.28 -0.86
CA ARG A 29 11.24 -0.45 -1.65
C ARG A 29 10.37 0.50 -2.46
N LEU A 30 10.27 0.28 -3.76
CA LEU A 30 9.37 1.01 -4.64
C LEU A 30 8.01 0.33 -4.69
N VAL A 31 6.95 1.10 -4.46
CA VAL A 31 5.57 0.70 -4.79
C VAL A 31 5.26 1.23 -6.17
N VAL A 32 4.82 0.33 -7.06
CA VAL A 32 4.55 0.62 -8.45
C VAL A 32 3.05 0.58 -8.75
N ALA A 33 2.63 1.25 -9.83
CA ALA A 33 1.25 1.23 -10.28
C ALA A 33 0.85 -0.18 -10.75
N PRO A 34 -0.23 -0.77 -10.20
CA PRO A 34 -0.69 -2.10 -10.63
C PRO A 34 -1.32 -2.07 -12.03
N ALA A 35 -1.74 -0.89 -12.49
CA ALA A 35 -2.36 -0.67 -13.78
C ALA A 35 -2.14 0.77 -14.27
N ALA A 36 -2.43 1.06 -15.55
CA ALA A 36 -2.32 2.41 -16.11
C ALA A 36 -3.57 3.25 -15.81
N GLY A 37 -3.47 4.55 -15.53
CA GLY A 37 -4.64 5.38 -15.21
C GLY A 37 -4.25 6.74 -14.66
N ARG A 38 -5.12 7.34 -13.84
CA ARG A 38 -4.79 8.56 -13.08
C ARG A 38 -4.64 8.26 -11.60
N LEU A 39 -3.55 8.74 -11.00
CA LEU A 39 -3.28 8.49 -9.58
C LEU A 39 -4.13 9.41 -8.70
N ARG A 40 -4.66 8.86 -7.60
CA ARG A 40 -5.17 9.62 -6.45
C ARG A 40 -4.61 9.06 -5.15
N HIS A 41 -3.91 9.88 -4.40
CA HIS A 41 -3.40 9.55 -3.08
C HIS A 41 -4.53 9.49 -2.06
N LEU A 42 -4.40 8.54 -1.14
CA LEU A 42 -5.26 8.48 0.03
C LEU A 42 -4.62 9.30 1.17
N PRO A 43 -5.43 9.83 2.10
CA PRO A 43 -4.89 10.52 3.27
C PRO A 43 -3.99 9.59 4.10
N PRO A 44 -2.87 10.11 4.64
CA PRO A 44 -2.03 9.38 5.59
C PRO A 44 -2.83 8.92 6.82
N MET A 45 -2.62 7.68 7.26
CA MET A 45 -3.35 7.10 8.39
C MET A 45 -2.59 7.18 9.72
N ALA A 46 -1.26 7.19 9.67
CA ALA A 46 -0.41 7.18 10.85
C ALA A 46 0.86 7.97 10.62
N PHE A 47 1.31 8.65 11.67
CA PHE A 47 2.57 9.36 11.71
C PHE A 47 3.38 8.95 12.94
N HIS A 48 4.69 8.90 12.79
CA HIS A 48 5.63 8.71 13.88
C HIS A 48 6.81 9.67 13.70
N GLN A 49 7.06 10.50 14.72
CA GLN A 49 8.05 11.59 14.68
C GLN A 49 7.91 12.55 13.48
N GLY A 50 6.69 12.74 12.97
CA GLY A 50 6.41 13.64 11.84
C GLY A 50 6.56 12.99 10.47
N ASP A 51 7.06 11.76 10.40
CA ASP A 51 7.06 10.96 9.17
C ASP A 51 5.80 10.10 9.08
N GLU A 52 5.30 9.89 7.86
CA GLU A 52 4.21 8.96 7.61
C GLU A 52 4.70 7.51 7.68
N TRP A 53 3.94 6.66 8.36
CA TRP A 53 4.18 5.23 8.45
C TRP A 53 2.94 4.45 7.99
N VAL A 54 3.20 3.36 7.28
CA VAL A 54 2.16 2.53 6.68
C VAL A 54 2.31 1.10 7.17
N SER A 55 1.19 0.38 7.30
CA SER A 55 1.18 -1.05 7.61
C SER A 55 1.16 -1.90 6.34
N ALA A 56 1.62 -3.15 6.42
CA ALA A 56 1.48 -4.09 5.31
C ALA A 56 -0.01 -4.23 4.91
N GLY A 57 -0.29 -4.13 3.62
CA GLY A 57 -1.65 -4.17 3.06
C GLY A 57 -2.42 -2.86 3.14
N GLN A 58 -1.91 -1.82 3.82
CA GLN A 58 -2.57 -0.51 3.86
C GLN A 58 -2.66 0.10 2.45
N ALA A 59 -3.83 0.59 2.07
CA ALA A 59 -4.01 1.31 0.82
C ALA A 59 -3.32 2.68 0.89
N LEU A 60 -2.51 2.99 -0.13
CA LEU A 60 -1.74 4.23 -0.25
C LEU A 60 -2.40 5.19 -1.24
N ALA A 61 -2.93 4.63 -2.33
CA ALA A 61 -3.48 5.38 -3.45
C ALA A 61 -4.47 4.52 -4.23
N GLN A 62 -5.15 5.16 -5.18
CA GLN A 62 -6.01 4.53 -6.16
C GLN A 62 -5.57 4.96 -7.56
N VAL A 63 -5.59 4.02 -8.51
CA VAL A 63 -5.45 4.30 -9.94
C VAL A 63 -6.83 4.27 -10.57
N GLU A 64 -7.29 5.42 -11.05
CA GLU A 64 -8.59 5.56 -11.73
C GLU A 64 -8.48 5.12 -13.20
N GLN A 65 -9.32 4.17 -13.59
CA GLN A 65 -9.42 3.60 -14.94
C GLN A 65 -10.86 3.69 -15.45
N GLY A 66 -11.24 4.86 -15.96
CA GLY A 66 -12.63 5.13 -16.35
C GLY A 66 -13.54 5.03 -15.12
N ASN A 67 -14.41 4.00 -15.08
CA ASN A 67 -15.31 3.74 -13.95
C ASN A 67 -14.73 2.76 -12.91
N ASN A 68 -13.52 2.25 -13.13
CA ASN A 68 -12.86 1.32 -12.22
C ASN A 68 -11.84 2.05 -11.35
N LEU A 69 -11.70 1.58 -10.11
CA LEU A 69 -10.65 2.01 -9.18
C LEU A 69 -9.80 0.79 -8.83
N VAL A 70 -8.48 0.92 -9.00
CA VAL A 70 -7.52 -0.13 -8.61
C VAL A 70 -6.70 0.38 -7.45
N GLU A 71 -6.78 -0.28 -6.29
CA GLU A 71 -6.05 0.11 -5.10
C GLU A 71 -4.56 -0.22 -5.21
N VAL A 72 -3.74 0.66 -4.65
CA VAL A 72 -2.29 0.50 -4.51
C VAL A 72 -2.00 0.29 -3.04
N HIS A 73 -1.47 -0.88 -2.68
CA HIS A 73 -1.21 -1.26 -1.29
C HIS A 73 0.28 -1.24 -0.94
N ALA A 74 0.59 -0.90 0.30
CA ALA A 74 1.92 -1.08 0.87
C ALA A 74 2.25 -2.58 1.01
N PRO A 75 3.37 -3.08 0.47
CA PRO A 75 3.73 -4.49 0.57
C PRO A 75 4.25 -4.90 1.95
N LEU A 76 4.64 -3.94 2.79
CA LEU A 76 5.16 -4.16 4.14
C LEU A 76 4.93 -2.94 5.03
N GLY A 77 5.15 -3.13 6.34
CA GLY A 77 5.24 -2.01 7.26
C GLY A 77 6.50 -1.19 7.01
N ALA A 78 6.36 0.10 6.74
CA ALA A 78 7.48 0.97 6.36
C ALA A 78 7.14 2.45 6.54
N ARG A 79 8.18 3.28 6.51
CA ARG A 79 8.06 4.74 6.41
C ARG A 79 7.84 5.16 4.96
N VAL A 80 6.99 6.13 4.70
CA VAL A 80 6.89 6.75 3.37
C VAL A 80 8.05 7.71 3.19
N ALA A 81 9.04 7.31 2.40
CA ALA A 81 10.26 8.10 2.16
C ALA A 81 10.07 9.14 1.04
N GLY A 82 9.13 8.92 0.12
CA GLY A 82 8.81 9.92 -0.90
C GLY A 82 7.64 9.55 -1.80
N ILE A 83 6.94 10.58 -2.27
CA ILE A 83 5.90 10.51 -3.30
C ILE A 83 6.54 10.87 -4.65
N LEU A 84 6.43 9.97 -5.63
CA LEU A 84 7.12 10.08 -6.92
C LEU A 84 6.20 10.57 -8.05
N VAL A 85 4.89 10.53 -7.83
CA VAL A 85 3.85 10.93 -8.79
C VAL A 85 2.81 11.77 -8.07
N ARG A 86 2.38 12.88 -8.68
CA ARG A 86 1.40 13.79 -8.05
C ARG A 86 -0.03 13.31 -8.25
N ASP A 87 -0.94 13.83 -7.42
CA ASP A 87 -2.37 13.63 -7.62
C ASP A 87 -2.83 14.07 -9.01
N GLY A 88 -3.64 13.22 -9.64
CA GLY A 88 -4.23 13.43 -10.97
C GLY A 88 -3.29 13.13 -12.14
N GLU A 89 -2.00 12.90 -11.90
CA GLU A 89 -1.03 12.58 -12.96
C GLU A 89 -1.32 11.21 -13.60
N PRO A 90 -1.09 11.08 -14.93
CA PRO A 90 -1.21 9.81 -15.61
C PRO A 90 -0.05 8.87 -15.24
N VAL A 91 -0.35 7.60 -15.06
CA VAL A 91 0.62 6.55 -14.75
C VAL A 91 0.48 5.35 -15.67
N ALA A 92 1.59 4.66 -15.94
CA ALA A 92 1.61 3.37 -16.62
C ALA A 92 1.72 2.22 -15.61
N LYS A 93 1.27 1.01 -15.99
CA LYS A 93 1.51 -0.19 -15.18
C LYS A 93 3.02 -0.38 -14.94
N GLY A 94 3.40 -0.65 -13.70
CA GLY A 94 4.79 -0.82 -13.27
C GLY A 94 5.54 0.49 -13.01
N GLN A 95 4.90 1.66 -13.23
CA GLN A 95 5.53 2.94 -12.93
C GLN A 95 5.70 3.14 -11.42
N PRO A 96 6.87 3.55 -10.91
CA PRO A 96 7.06 3.89 -9.50
C PRO A 96 6.15 5.04 -9.05
N LEU A 97 5.47 4.85 -7.91
CA LEU A 97 4.51 5.79 -7.34
C LEU A 97 4.98 6.35 -6.00
N VAL A 98 5.45 5.45 -5.13
CA VAL A 98 5.86 5.75 -3.76
C VAL A 98 7.15 5.02 -3.45
N TRP A 99 8.05 5.69 -2.76
CA TRP A 99 9.23 5.08 -2.17
C TRP A 99 8.99 4.84 -0.67
N LEU A 100 9.13 3.59 -0.25
CA LEU A 100 9.10 3.15 1.14
C LEU A 100 10.51 2.87 1.66
N ASP A 101 10.74 3.24 2.92
CA ASP A 101 11.93 2.88 3.69
C ASP A 101 11.53 1.93 4.83
N ASP A 102 11.98 0.67 4.74
CA ASP A 102 11.66 -0.38 5.71
C ASP A 102 12.64 -0.46 6.88
N THR A 103 13.56 0.50 6.96
CA THR A 103 14.47 0.63 8.08
C THR A 103 13.68 0.99 9.35
N PRO A 104 13.60 0.11 10.36
CA PRO A 104 12.88 0.42 11.59
C PRO A 104 13.59 1.56 12.34
N PRO A 105 12.83 2.46 12.98
CA PRO A 105 13.40 3.54 13.76
C PRO A 105 14.17 2.96 14.97
N PRO A 106 15.21 3.65 15.45
CA PRO A 106 16.13 3.12 16.46
C PRO A 106 15.43 2.55 17.70
N GLU A 107 14.37 3.20 18.16
CA GLU A 107 13.58 2.80 19.33
C GLU A 107 12.82 1.48 19.14
N TRP A 108 12.43 1.10 17.92
CA TRP A 108 11.73 -0.18 17.65
C TRP A 108 12.70 -1.35 17.50
N ARG A 109 14.00 -1.10 17.34
CA ARG A 109 15.02 -2.15 17.16
C ARG A 109 15.25 -2.99 18.41
N GLY A 110 14.90 -2.46 19.59
CA GLY A 110 15.12 -3.13 20.88
C GLY A 110 14.11 -4.23 21.21
N GLU A 111 12.90 -4.19 20.64
CA GLU A 111 11.80 -5.07 21.04
C GLU A 111 11.76 -6.39 20.27
N ALA A 112 12.37 -6.45 19.08
CA ALA A 112 12.38 -7.64 18.22
C ALA A 112 13.23 -8.81 18.74
N ARG A 113 13.92 -8.68 19.88
CA ARG A 113 14.79 -9.72 20.46
C ARG A 113 14.19 -10.50 21.65
N ALA A 114 12.97 -10.19 22.07
CA ALA A 114 12.38 -10.79 23.29
C ALA A 114 11.37 -11.94 23.05
N SER A 115 11.17 -12.39 21.81
CA SER A 115 10.33 -13.54 21.48
C SER A 115 11.17 -14.64 20.83
N GLY A 116 11.98 -15.32 21.64
CA GLY A 116 12.71 -16.53 21.31
C GLY A 116 12.44 -17.60 22.35
#